data_AF-Q0FZ37-F1
#
_entry.id   AF-Q0FZ37-F1
#
_cell.length_a   1.000
_cell.length_b   1.000
_cell.length_c   1.000
_cell.angle_alpha   90.00
_cell.angle_beta   90.00
_cell.angle_gamma   90.00
#
_symmetry.space_group_name_H-M   'P 1'
#
loop_
_entity.id
_entity.type
_entity.pdbx_description
1 polymer ?
#
loop_
_entity_poly.entity_id
_entity_poly.type
_entity_poly.pdbx_seq_one_letter_code
_entity_poly.pdbx_strand_id
1 'polypeptide(L)'
;MTATNLLSRLLIAVVVLAFAADGTAFAQGQGRGQGNGGQGQGGGDRKSCSQAEVREAEQRSGGRMMSVSQSSEGGSTVCRITVLVPSQGDGKPRRTVVTVRP
;
A
#
# COMPACT_ATOMS: atom_id res chain seq x y z
N MET A 1 -8.57 -48.25 26.20
CA MET A 1 -9.76 -47.75 25.47
C MET A 1 -10.24 -46.49 26.21
N THR A 2 -9.75 -45.32 25.78
CA THR A 2 -10.48 -44.33 24.95
C THR A 2 -11.56 -43.56 25.71
N ALA A 3 -11.17 -42.66 26.63
CA ALA A 3 -12.13 -41.75 27.28
C ALA A 3 -11.63 -40.29 27.45
N THR A 4 -10.36 -39.99 27.16
CA THR A 4 -9.79 -38.64 27.39
C THR A 4 -9.88 -37.69 26.19
N ASN A 5 -10.15 -38.19 24.98
CA ASN A 5 -10.11 -37.37 23.76
C ASN A 5 -11.46 -36.70 23.38
N LEU A 6 -12.57 -37.07 24.02
CA LEU A 6 -13.88 -36.51 23.68
C LEU A 6 -14.16 -35.16 24.39
N LEU A 7 -13.73 -35.01 25.66
CA LEU A 7 -13.96 -33.78 26.42
C LEU A 7 -13.20 -32.57 25.85
N SER A 8 -12.00 -32.77 25.29
CA SER A 8 -11.20 -31.68 24.73
C SER A 8 -11.80 -31.12 23.43
N ARG A 9 -12.49 -31.93 22.63
CA ARG A 9 -13.13 -31.47 21.37
C ARG A 9 -14.44 -30.74 21.60
N LEU A 10 -15.16 -31.02 22.69
CA LEU A 10 -16.42 -30.32 22.98
C LEU A 10 -16.21 -28.86 23.42
N LEU A 11 -15.08 -28.55 24.07
CA LEU A 11 -14.79 -27.18 24.54
C LEU A 11 -14.50 -26.19 23.41
N ILE A 12 -14.01 -26.65 22.26
CA ILE A 12 -13.67 -25.77 21.13
C ILE A 12 -14.94 -25.25 20.42
N ALA A 13 -16.01 -26.04 20.38
CA ALA A 13 -17.24 -25.67 19.66
C ALA A 13 -18.04 -24.55 20.37
N VAL A 14 -17.92 -24.41 21.70
CA VAL A 14 -18.69 -23.42 22.48
C VAL A 14 -18.08 -22.01 22.39
N VAL A 15 -16.76 -21.88 22.25
CA VAL A 15 -16.08 -20.57 22.20
C VAL A 15 -16.38 -19.79 20.90
N VAL A 16 -16.74 -20.47 19.81
CA VAL A 16 -16.94 -19.83 18.50
C VAL A 16 -18.32 -19.14 18.35
N LEU A 17 -19.32 -19.51 19.17
CA LEU A 17 -20.70 -19.01 19.02
C LEU A 17 -21.05 -17.77 19.87
N ALA A 18 -20.11 -17.22 20.65
CA ALA A 18 -20.40 -16.16 21.62
C ALA A 18 -20.01 -14.72 21.20
N PHE A 19 -19.52 -14.48 19.98
CA PHE A 19 -19.09 -13.13 19.52
C PHE A 19 -20.06 -12.46 18.53
N ALA A 20 -21.36 -12.76 18.61
CA ALA A 20 -22.39 -12.16 17.76
C ALA A 20 -23.51 -11.50 18.59
N ALA A 21 -23.15 -10.66 19.55
CA ALA A 21 -24.06 -9.68 20.15
C ALA A 21 -23.23 -8.53 20.73
N ASP A 22 -23.77 -7.31 20.61
CA ASP A 22 -23.27 -6.04 21.16
C ASP A 22 -22.20 -5.29 20.36
N GLY A 23 -22.66 -4.30 19.57
CA GLY A 23 -21.75 -3.32 18.98
C GLY A 23 -22.28 -2.31 17.97
N THR A 24 -23.59 -2.22 17.66
CA THR A 24 -24.13 -1.04 16.97
C THR A 24 -24.25 0.13 17.95
N ALA A 25 -23.18 0.90 18.11
CA ALA A 25 -23.20 2.35 18.35
C ALA A 25 -21.77 2.85 18.64
N PHE A 26 -20.99 3.10 17.59
CA PHE A 26 -19.99 4.17 17.68
C PHE A 26 -20.43 5.30 16.77
N ALA A 27 -21.06 6.29 17.39
CA ALA A 27 -21.17 7.63 16.87
C ALA A 27 -19.77 8.11 16.48
N GLN A 28 -19.46 8.09 15.19
CA GLN A 28 -18.26 8.74 14.67
C GLN A 28 -18.45 10.24 14.86
N GLY A 29 -17.79 10.77 15.89
CA GLY A 29 -17.69 12.18 16.18
C GLY A 29 -17.36 12.97 14.92
N GLN A 30 -18.18 13.99 14.69
CA GLN A 30 -17.99 15.03 13.69
C GLN A 30 -16.81 15.90 14.10
N GLY A 31 -15.60 15.36 13.98
CA GLY A 31 -14.34 16.05 14.19
C GLY A 31 -13.60 16.22 12.88
N ARG A 32 -14.20 16.89 11.89
CA ARG A 32 -13.46 17.31 10.68
C ARG A 32 -12.87 18.69 10.88
N GLY A 33 -11.84 18.72 11.73
CA GLY A 33 -10.78 19.70 11.65
C GLY A 33 -9.99 19.47 10.37
N GLN A 34 -10.06 20.45 9.48
CA GLN A 34 -8.98 21.02 8.69
C GLN A 34 -7.72 20.15 8.44
N GLY A 35 -7.53 19.78 7.18
CA GLY A 35 -6.27 19.25 6.65
C GLY A 35 -6.22 19.47 5.15
N ASN A 36 -5.64 20.60 4.74
CA ASN A 36 -5.32 20.90 3.36
C ASN A 36 -4.24 19.92 2.88
N GLY A 37 -4.62 18.98 2.00
CA GLY A 37 -3.69 18.00 1.44
C GLY A 37 -4.43 17.15 0.43
N GLY A 38 -4.46 17.60 -0.82
CA GLY A 38 -5.17 16.97 -1.93
C GLY A 38 -4.90 15.48 -2.03
N GLN A 39 -5.88 14.68 -1.61
CA GLN A 39 -5.99 13.27 -1.95
C GLN A 39 -7.32 13.13 -2.67
N GLY A 40 -7.27 13.33 -3.98
CA GLY A 40 -8.39 13.01 -4.87
C GLY A 40 -8.68 11.53 -4.77
N GLN A 41 -9.69 11.17 -3.98
CA GLN A 41 -10.33 9.86 -3.99
C GLN A 41 -11.32 9.88 -5.15
N GLY A 42 -10.86 9.45 -6.34
CA GLY A 42 -11.68 9.24 -7.53
C GLY A 42 -11.56 7.79 -7.97
N GLY A 43 -12.68 7.07 -8.01
CA GLY A 43 -12.76 5.68 -8.44
C GLY A 43 -12.57 5.47 -9.95
N GLY A 44 -12.32 4.22 -10.32
CA GLY A 44 -12.37 3.72 -11.70
C GLY A 44 -11.00 3.64 -12.40
N ASP A 45 -10.50 2.42 -12.56
CA ASP A 45 -9.72 1.95 -13.72
C ASP A 45 -8.71 2.91 -14.37
N ARG A 46 -7.56 3.14 -13.72
CA ARG A 46 -6.24 3.42 -14.37
C ARG A 46 -5.12 3.42 -13.33
N LYS A 47 -4.81 2.20 -12.88
CA LYS A 47 -3.45 1.66 -12.68
C LYS A 47 -2.38 2.77 -12.80
N SER A 48 -2.03 3.36 -11.66
CA SER A 48 -0.86 4.22 -11.47
C SER A 48 0.19 3.37 -10.76
N CYS A 49 1.48 3.61 -11.00
CA CYS A 49 2.53 2.88 -10.28
C CYS A 49 2.30 3.02 -8.78
N SER A 50 2.26 1.88 -8.10
CA SER A 50 2.07 1.79 -6.67
C SER A 50 3.18 2.51 -5.93
N GLN A 51 2.90 2.91 -4.68
CA GLN A 51 3.90 3.53 -3.82
C GLN A 51 5.09 2.60 -3.53
N ALA A 52 4.91 1.28 -3.64
CA ALA A 52 6.00 0.32 -3.50
C ALA A 52 7.01 0.45 -4.64
N GLU A 53 6.54 0.53 -5.89
CA GLU A 53 7.39 0.68 -7.08
C GLU A 53 8.12 2.03 -7.08
N VAL A 54 7.45 3.10 -6.63
CA VAL A 54 8.09 4.42 -6.44
C VAL A 54 9.21 4.33 -5.41
N ARG A 55 8.93 3.73 -4.25
CA ARG A 55 9.92 3.60 -3.17
C ARG A 55 11.11 2.74 -3.59
N GLU A 56 10.87 1.67 -4.35
CA GLU A 56 11.93 0.85 -4.95
C GLU A 56 12.81 1.70 -5.87
N ALA A 57 12.22 2.50 -6.76
CA ALA A 57 12.96 3.36 -7.68
C ALA A 57 13.82 4.42 -6.95
N GLU A 58 13.30 5.02 -5.89
CA GLU A 58 14.05 5.96 -5.03
C GLU A 58 15.22 5.28 -4.33
N GLN A 59 14.98 4.12 -3.71
CA GLN A 59 16.04 3.35 -3.03
C GLN A 59 17.14 2.89 -3.99
N ARG A 60 16.77 2.42 -5.18
CA ARG A 60 17.72 1.96 -6.20
C ARG A 60 18.57 3.09 -6.79
N SER A 61 18.00 4.30 -6.87
CA SER A 61 18.67 5.44 -7.47
C SER A 61 19.37 6.35 -6.46
N GLY A 62 19.04 6.25 -5.17
CA GLY A 62 19.44 7.22 -4.14
C GLY A 62 18.86 8.62 -4.38
N GLY A 63 17.86 8.72 -5.25
CA GLY A 63 17.23 9.98 -5.65
C GLY A 63 15.81 10.12 -5.09
N ARG A 64 15.21 11.28 -5.35
CA ARG A 64 13.79 11.54 -5.03
C ARG A 64 12.95 11.53 -6.29
N MET A 65 11.76 10.96 -6.22
CA MET A 65 10.82 10.91 -7.34
C MET A 65 10.39 12.32 -7.75
N MET A 66 10.36 12.56 -9.06
CA MET A 66 9.85 13.77 -9.69
C MET A 66 8.54 13.52 -10.44
N SER A 67 8.48 12.43 -11.19
CA SER A 67 7.31 12.06 -11.96
C SER A 67 7.19 10.56 -12.12
N VAL A 68 5.97 10.11 -12.32
CA VAL A 68 5.63 8.71 -12.55
C VAL A 68 4.81 8.66 -13.83
N SER A 69 5.16 7.73 -14.70
CA SER A 69 4.39 7.41 -15.90
C SER A 69 4.24 5.91 -16.02
N GLN A 70 3.04 5.48 -16.39
CA GLN A 70 2.75 4.08 -16.61
C GLN A 70 2.46 3.83 -18.09
N SER A 71 3.03 2.76 -18.63
CA SER A 71 2.81 2.30 -19.99
C SER A 71 2.47 0.81 -20.00
N SER A 72 1.87 0.33 -21.09
CA SER A 72 1.70 -1.09 -21.35
C SER A 72 2.60 -1.47 -22.52
N GLU A 73 3.58 -2.34 -22.28
CA GLU A 73 4.54 -2.79 -23.29
C GLU A 73 4.42 -4.31 -23.42
N GLY A 74 4.03 -4.81 -24.59
CA GLY A 74 3.87 -6.25 -24.84
C GLY A 74 2.85 -6.94 -23.93
N GLY A 75 1.78 -6.24 -23.54
CA GLY A 75 0.77 -6.74 -22.60
C GLY A 75 1.17 -6.69 -21.12
N SER A 76 2.40 -6.25 -20.81
CA SER A 76 2.88 -6.06 -19.45
C SER A 76 2.78 -4.59 -19.04
N THR A 77 2.40 -4.35 -17.78
CA THR A 77 2.43 -3.00 -17.21
C THR A 77 3.87 -2.61 -16.90
N VAL A 78 4.28 -1.41 -17.31
CA VAL A 78 5.63 -0.87 -17.12
C VAL A 78 5.54 0.51 -16.47
N CYS A 79 6.26 0.68 -15.38
CA CYS A 79 6.36 1.90 -14.62
C CYS A 79 7.66 2.62 -14.91
N ARG A 80 7.59 3.78 -15.54
CA ARG A 80 8.73 4.67 -15.80
C ARG A 80 8.68 5.81 -14.79
N ILE A 81 9.58 5.74 -13.81
CA ILE A 81 9.66 6.66 -12.68
C ILE A 81 10.89 7.55 -12.89
N THR A 82 10.68 8.85 -12.99
CA THR A 82 11.78 9.81 -13.09
C THR A 82 12.18 10.25 -11.69
N VAL A 83 13.46 10.10 -11.38
CA VAL A 83 14.06 10.47 -10.10
C VAL A 83 15.14 11.51 -10.30
N LEU A 84 15.29 12.41 -9.33
CA LEU A 84 16.38 13.35 -9.23
C LEU A 84 17.43 12.80 -8.28
N VAL A 85 18.58 12.41 -8.83
CA VAL A 85 19.71 11.86 -8.07
C VAL A 85 20.66 13.01 -7.73
N PRO A 86 20.95 13.25 -6.44
CA PRO A 86 21.94 14.25 -6.03
C PRO A 86 23.34 13.82 -6.50
N SER A 87 24.19 14.78 -6.83
CA SER A 87 25.61 14.52 -7.04
C SER A 87 26.33 14.35 -5.71
N GLN A 88 27.39 13.56 -5.72
CA GLN A 88 28.36 13.57 -4.63
C GLN A 88 29.28 14.80 -4.85
N GLY A 89 29.13 15.84 -4.03
CA GLY A 89 29.88 17.11 -4.14
C GLY A 89 29.17 18.19 -4.99
N ASP A 90 29.93 19.15 -5.52
CA ASP A 90 29.44 20.35 -6.23
C ASP A 90 28.84 20.11 -7.63
N GLY A 91 28.61 18.85 -7.98
CA GLY A 91 27.97 18.48 -9.25
C GLY A 91 26.52 18.98 -9.36
N LYS A 92 25.97 18.89 -10.58
CA LYS A 92 24.54 19.12 -10.78
C LYS A 92 23.76 17.81 -10.50
N PRO A 93 22.60 17.88 -9.83
CA PRO A 93 21.70 16.75 -9.73
C PRO A 93 21.32 16.21 -11.11
N ARG A 94 21.21 14.89 -11.23
CA ARG A 94 20.93 14.22 -12.50
C ARG A 94 19.52 13.66 -12.49
N ARG A 95 18.81 13.82 -13.62
CA ARG A 95 17.54 13.12 -13.84
C ARG A 95 17.83 11.72 -14.36
N THR A 96 17.26 10.74 -13.69
CA THR A 96 17.38 9.32 -14.06
C THR A 96 15.97 8.76 -14.22
N VAL A 97 15.76 7.93 -15.23
CA VAL A 97 14.50 7.20 -15.40
C VAL A 97 14.72 5.77 -14.95
N VAL A 98 14.00 5.36 -13.92
CA VAL A 98 14.00 3.99 -13.42
C VAL A 98 12.76 3.30 -13.96
N THR A 99 12.96 2.13 -14.57
CA THR A 99 11.87 1.29 -15.05
C THR A 99 11.61 0.17 -14.06
N VAL A 100 10.39 0.09 -13.56
CA VAL A 100 9.91 -0.95 -12.64
C VAL A 100 8.79 -1.71 -13.35
N ARG A 101 8.76 -3.02 -13.15
CA ARG A 101 7.70 -3.91 -13.64
C ARG A 101 7.10 -4.60 -12.41
N PRO A 102 5.78 -4.52 -12.19
CA PRO A 102 5.13 -5.25 -11.12
C PRO A 102 5.16 -6.77 -11.34
#